data_AF-A0A8H5GUL9-F1
#
_entry.id   AF-A0A8H5GUL9-F1
#
_cell.length_a   1.000
_cell.length_b   1.000
_cell.length_c   1.000
_cell.angle_alpha   90.00
_cell.angle_beta   90.00
_cell.angle_gamma   90.00
#
_symmetry.space_group_name_H-M   'P 1'
#
loop_
_entity.id
_entity.type
_entity.pdbx_description
1 polymer ?
#
loop_
_entity_poly.entity_id
_entity_poly.type
_entity_poly.pdbx_seq_one_letter_code
_entity_poly.pdbx_strand_id
1 'polypeptide(L)'
;MSNVVPGPPFPSEDEPGSSSLSKIQSAEAGYNAICTQALDTIRTFLDQPELDASGRDELRRIFPMIEEQRDKILAAVAEAADTLESEDPKETAASNQAYMDTLNKFTETVQELDKHLMVLTEVVARSRTV
;
A
#
# COMPACT_ATOMS: atom_id res chain seq x y z
N MET A 1 -48.96 32.03 -6.48
CA MET A 1 -47.52 32.05 -6.81
C MET A 1 -46.85 31.04 -5.90
N SER A 2 -46.60 29.82 -6.40
CA SER A 2 -45.99 28.75 -5.61
C SER A 2 -44.50 28.68 -5.95
N ASN A 3 -43.65 29.04 -4.99
CA ASN A 3 -42.20 28.85 -5.10
C ASN A 3 -41.90 27.36 -5.06
N VAL A 4 -41.46 26.82 -6.20
CA VAL A 4 -40.83 25.51 -6.27
C VAL A 4 -39.42 25.67 -5.72
N VAL A 5 -39.18 25.15 -4.53
CA VAL A 5 -37.82 25.00 -4.00
C VAL A 5 -37.17 23.85 -4.79
N PRO A 6 -36.04 24.07 -5.49
CA PRO A 6 -35.30 22.97 -6.07
C PRO A 6 -34.76 22.09 -4.94
N GLY A 7 -35.20 20.83 -4.91
CA GLY A 7 -34.62 19.82 -4.04
C GLY A 7 -33.12 19.67 -4.29
N PRO A 8 -32.35 19.16 -3.30
CA PRO A 8 -30.93 18.90 -3.50
C PRO A 8 -30.74 17.97 -4.71
N PRO A 9 -29.66 18.16 -5.49
CA PRO A 9 -29.36 17.26 -6.59
C PRO A 9 -29.29 15.83 -6.02
N PHE A 10 -30.05 14.92 -6.62
CA PHE A 10 -29.68 13.51 -6.53
C PHE A 10 -28.21 13.42 -6.95
N PRO A 11 -27.33 12.73 -6.20
CA PRO A 11 -26.01 12.42 -6.71
C PRO A 11 -26.21 11.64 -8.01
N SER A 12 -25.97 12.33 -9.11
CA SER A 12 -25.88 11.77 -10.44
C SER A 12 -24.84 10.66 -10.37
N GLU A 13 -25.27 9.46 -10.78
CA GLU A 13 -24.42 8.37 -11.28
C GLU A 13 -22.98 8.45 -10.78
N ASP A 14 -22.75 7.96 -9.55
CA ASP A 14 -21.43 7.55 -9.10
C ASP A 14 -20.93 6.51 -10.12
N GLU A 15 -20.04 6.93 -11.03
CA GLU A 15 -19.23 6.03 -11.83
C GLU A 15 -18.47 5.10 -10.87
N PRO A 16 -18.81 3.80 -10.79
CA PRO A 16 -18.23 2.91 -9.78
C PRO A 16 -16.74 2.61 -10.03
N GLY A 17 -16.24 2.86 -11.25
CA GLY A 17 -14.84 2.64 -11.63
C GLY A 17 -13.88 3.74 -11.17
N SER A 18 -14.27 5.02 -11.33
CA SER A 18 -13.36 6.16 -11.12
C SER A 18 -13.00 6.38 -9.64
N SER A 19 -13.95 6.15 -8.74
CA SER A 19 -13.74 6.27 -7.28
C SER A 19 -12.92 5.11 -6.67
N SER A 20 -12.96 3.91 -7.27
CA SER A 20 -12.27 2.73 -6.75
C SER A 20 -10.79 2.72 -7.16
N LEU A 21 -10.51 3.08 -8.41
CA LEU A 21 -9.15 3.19 -8.95
C LEU A 21 -8.36 4.30 -8.25
N SER A 22 -8.99 5.47 -8.04
CA SER A 22 -8.39 6.59 -7.30
C SER A 22 -7.99 6.22 -5.86
N LYS A 23 -8.78 5.36 -5.19
CA LYS A 23 -8.48 4.89 -3.82
C LYS A 23 -7.30 3.93 -3.80
N ILE A 24 -7.22 3.02 -4.76
CA ILE A 24 -6.12 2.05 -4.87
C ILE A 24 -4.81 2.76 -5.23
N GLN A 25 -4.82 3.70 -6.18
CA GLN A 25 -3.66 4.52 -6.52
C GLN A 25 -3.21 5.43 -5.37
N SER A 26 -4.15 5.97 -4.59
CA SER A 26 -3.81 6.74 -3.39
C SER A 26 -3.15 5.86 -2.32
N ALA A 27 -3.65 4.63 -2.16
CA ALA A 27 -3.05 3.65 -1.24
C ALA A 27 -1.65 3.24 -1.70
N GLU A 28 -1.46 2.98 -3.00
CA GLU A 28 -0.16 2.71 -3.63
C GLU A 28 0.87 3.79 -3.29
N ALA A 29 0.55 5.06 -3.53
CA ALA A 29 1.44 6.17 -3.25
C ALA A 29 1.82 6.23 -1.76
N GLY A 30 0.85 5.98 -0.87
CA GLY A 30 1.08 5.92 0.58
C GLY A 30 2.03 4.79 0.98
N TYR A 31 1.77 3.56 0.53
CA TYR A 31 2.62 2.41 0.86
C TYR A 31 4.00 2.49 0.21
N ASN A 32 4.08 3.00 -1.02
CA ASN A 32 5.36 3.24 -1.69
C ASN A 32 6.21 4.25 -0.90
N ALA A 33 5.60 5.32 -0.39
CA ALA A 33 6.28 6.29 0.47
C ALA A 33 6.76 5.65 1.79
N ILE A 34 5.92 4.84 2.45
CA ILE A 34 6.28 4.11 3.68
C ILE A 34 7.46 3.17 3.44
N CYS A 35 7.39 2.31 2.41
CA CYS A 35 8.46 1.40 2.05
C CYS A 35 9.75 2.15 1.73
N THR A 36 9.66 3.24 0.97
CA THR A 36 10.82 4.07 0.62
C THR A 36 11.47 4.66 1.87
N GLN A 37 10.67 5.22 2.78
CA GLN A 37 11.15 5.77 4.05
C GLN A 37 11.79 4.69 4.94
N ALA A 38 11.22 3.49 4.97
CA ALA A 38 11.76 2.37 5.72
C ALA A 38 13.10 1.89 5.16
N LEU A 39 13.21 1.73 3.84
CA LEU A 39 14.45 1.36 3.16
C LEU A 39 15.55 2.43 3.37
N ASP A 40 15.19 3.71 3.31
CA ASP A 40 16.10 4.83 3.56
C ASP A 40 16.59 4.84 5.01
N THR A 41 15.68 4.59 5.95
CA THR A 41 16.01 4.42 7.38
C THR A 41 16.99 3.27 7.56
N ILE A 42 16.72 2.10 6.96
CA ILE A 42 17.61 0.94 7.05
C ILE A 42 18.99 1.27 6.49
N ARG A 43 19.08 1.93 5.32
CA ARG A 43 20.36 2.36 4.74
C ARG A 43 21.12 3.26 5.71
N THR A 44 20.46 4.28 6.24
CA THR A 44 21.05 5.20 7.21
C THR A 44 21.62 4.45 8.41
N PHE A 45 20.88 3.50 8.99
CA PHE A 45 21.35 2.71 10.12
C PHE A 45 22.46 1.72 9.78
N LEU A 46 22.45 1.13 8.59
CA LEU A 46 23.52 0.24 8.12
C LEU A 46 24.85 0.98 7.92
N ASP A 47 24.79 2.27 7.56
CA ASP A 47 25.94 3.16 7.46
C ASP A 47 26.42 3.68 8.83
N GLN A 48 25.64 3.53 9.91
CA GLN A 48 26.06 3.94 11.24
C GLN A 48 27.03 2.94 11.88
N PRO A 49 28.20 3.39 12.36
CA PRO A 49 29.19 2.50 12.99
C PRO A 49 28.74 1.99 14.37
N GLU A 50 27.80 2.69 15.01
CA GLU A 50 27.28 2.42 16.36
C GLU A 50 26.25 1.29 16.39
N LEU A 51 25.77 0.84 15.23
CA LEU A 51 24.81 -0.24 15.15
C LEU A 51 25.49 -1.59 15.46
N ASP A 52 25.01 -2.28 16.48
CA ASP A 52 25.49 -3.62 16.85
C ASP A 52 25.38 -4.62 15.68
N ALA A 53 26.24 -5.65 15.69
CA ALA A 53 26.25 -6.67 14.65
C ALA A 53 24.89 -7.36 14.47
N SER A 54 24.19 -7.67 15.59
CA SER A 54 22.84 -8.25 15.56
C SER A 54 21.83 -7.33 14.89
N GLY A 55 21.87 -6.03 15.18
CA GLY A 55 21.02 -5.04 14.53
C GLY A 55 21.30 -4.96 13.03
N ARG A 56 22.58 -4.93 12.63
CA ARG A 56 22.97 -4.93 11.21
C ARG A 56 22.50 -6.17 10.47
N ASP A 57 22.60 -7.35 11.07
CA ASP A 57 22.13 -8.59 10.44
C ASP A 57 20.60 -8.63 10.31
N GLU A 58 19.86 -8.18 11.32
CA GLU A 58 18.39 -8.00 11.25
C GLU A 58 18.02 -7.00 10.13
N LEU A 59 18.68 -5.84 10.08
CA LEU A 59 18.45 -4.83 9.05
C LEU A 59 18.75 -5.35 7.63
N ARG A 60 19.86 -6.05 7.44
CA ARG A 60 20.20 -6.69 6.15
C ARG A 60 19.22 -7.76 5.74
N ARG A 61 18.60 -8.45 6.71
CA ARG A 61 17.57 -9.45 6.47
C ARG A 61 16.24 -8.81 6.05
N ILE A 62 15.80 -7.76 6.73
CA ILE A 62 14.50 -7.12 6.43
C ILE A 62 14.55 -6.19 5.21
N PHE A 63 15.72 -5.65 4.86
CA PHE A 63 15.88 -4.75 3.70
C PHE A 63 15.31 -5.35 2.39
N PRO A 64 15.75 -6.53 1.91
CA PRO A 64 15.20 -7.11 0.70
C PRO A 64 13.73 -7.51 0.86
N MET A 65 13.28 -7.83 2.09
CA MET A 65 11.88 -8.17 2.34
C MET A 65 10.97 -6.95 2.15
N ILE A 66 11.33 -5.78 2.69
CA ILE A 66 10.56 -4.54 2.50
C ILE A 66 10.58 -4.09 1.02
N GLU A 67 11.71 -4.28 0.33
CA GLU A 67 11.80 -4.02 -1.11
C GLU A 67 10.85 -4.92 -1.90
N GLU A 68 10.84 -6.23 -1.62
CA GLU A 68 9.93 -7.19 -2.23
C GLU A 68 8.45 -6.86 -1.93
N GLN A 69 8.11 -6.46 -0.70
CA GLN A 69 6.74 -6.07 -0.37
C GLN A 69 6.31 -4.81 -1.13
N ARG A 70 7.20 -3.81 -1.29
CA ARG A 70 6.91 -2.63 -2.12
C ARG A 70 6.58 -3.03 -3.55
N ASP A 71 7.41 -3.87 -4.16
CA ASP A 71 7.22 -4.28 -5.55
C ASP A 71 5.94 -5.11 -5.72
N LYS A 72 5.59 -5.96 -4.74
CA LYS A 72 4.29 -6.66 -4.71
C LYS A 72 3.10 -5.72 -4.60
N ILE A 73 3.18 -4.67 -3.77
CA ILE A 73 2.12 -3.66 -3.65
C ILE A 73 1.93 -2.93 -4.99
N LEU A 74 3.02 -2.49 -5.61
CA LEU A 74 2.98 -1.82 -6.92
C LEU A 74 2.39 -2.73 -8.01
N ALA A 75 2.79 -4.00 -8.04
CA ALA A 75 2.27 -4.98 -8.98
C ALA A 75 0.78 -5.26 -8.77
N ALA A 76 0.32 -5.41 -7.52
CA ALA A 76 -1.08 -5.63 -7.19
C ALA A 76 -1.95 -4.43 -7.61
N VAL A 77 -1.45 -3.21 -7.41
CA VAL A 77 -2.14 -1.99 -7.85
C VAL A 77 -2.22 -1.89 -9.36
N ALA A 78 -1.13 -2.20 -10.07
CA ALA A 78 -1.11 -2.24 -11.53
C ALA A 78 -2.10 -3.28 -12.09
N GLU A 79 -2.16 -4.48 -11.49
CA GLU A 79 -3.10 -5.54 -11.87
C GLU A 79 -4.57 -5.12 -11.61
N ALA A 80 -4.84 -4.45 -10.50
CA ALA A 80 -6.16 -3.89 -10.21
C ALA A 80 -6.55 -2.76 -11.19
N ALA A 81 -5.61 -1.90 -11.56
CA ALA A 81 -5.85 -0.82 -12.52
C ALA A 81 -6.14 -1.37 -13.92
N ASP A 82 -5.37 -2.35 -14.39
CA ASP A 82 -5.56 -3.01 -15.69
C ASP A 82 -6.92 -3.74 -15.79
N THR A 83 -7.31 -4.40 -14.70
CA THR A 83 -8.62 -5.08 -14.59
C THR A 83 -9.78 -4.09 -14.67
N LEU A 84 -9.67 -2.94 -14.00
CA LEU A 84 -10.71 -1.89 -14.00
C LEU A 84 -10.77 -1.11 -15.32
N GLU A 85 -9.65 -0.90 -16.01
CA GLU A 85 -9.59 -0.21 -17.29
C GLU A 85 -10.10 -1.09 -18.46
N SER A 86 -9.99 -2.41 -18.31
CA SER A 86 -10.43 -3.41 -19.30
C SER A 86 -11.90 -3.84 -19.15
N GLU A 87 -12.63 -3.33 -18.16
CA GLU A 87 -13.97 -3.82 -17.84
C GLU A 87 -15.04 -3.39 -18.87
N ASP A 88 -15.47 -4.34 -19.70
CA ASP A 88 -16.77 -4.31 -20.36
C ASP A 88 -17.85 -4.55 -19.27
N PRO A 89 -18.92 -3.73 -19.17
CA PRO A 89 -19.89 -3.77 -18.06
C PRO A 89 -20.66 -5.10 -17.88
N LYS A 90 -20.40 -6.10 -18.74
CA LYS A 90 -21.00 -7.44 -18.71
C LYS A 90 -20.19 -8.49 -17.95
N GLU A 91 -18.92 -8.24 -17.59
CA GLU A 91 -18.05 -9.19 -16.86
C GLU A 91 -17.92 -8.91 -15.35
N THR A 92 -18.80 -8.07 -14.83
CA THR A 92 -18.81 -7.52 -13.46
C THR A 92 -18.70 -8.53 -12.31
N ALA A 93 -19.13 -9.78 -12.46
CA ALA A 93 -19.02 -10.79 -11.39
C ALA A 93 -17.62 -11.42 -11.29
N ALA A 94 -16.97 -11.69 -12.43
CA ALA A 94 -15.61 -12.23 -12.47
C ALA A 94 -14.58 -11.14 -12.12
N SER A 95 -14.82 -9.91 -12.60
CA SER A 95 -13.99 -8.75 -12.27
C SER A 95 -14.04 -8.39 -10.78
N ASN A 96 -15.23 -8.42 -10.16
CA ASN A 96 -15.36 -8.21 -8.71
C ASN A 96 -14.61 -9.26 -7.89
N GLN A 97 -14.58 -10.53 -8.33
CA GLN A 97 -13.83 -11.57 -7.63
C GLN A 97 -12.32 -11.33 -7.76
N ALA A 98 -11.82 -11.06 -8.96
CA ALA A 98 -10.42 -10.72 -9.20
C ALA A 98 -9.97 -9.49 -8.38
N TYR A 99 -10.82 -8.46 -8.34
CA TYR A 99 -10.61 -7.27 -7.52
C TYR A 99 -10.51 -7.59 -6.02
N MET A 100 -11.40 -8.45 -5.50
CA MET A 100 -11.37 -8.89 -4.10
C MET A 100 -10.12 -9.73 -3.79
N ASP A 101 -9.71 -10.60 -4.70
CA ASP A 101 -8.46 -11.38 -4.58
C ASP A 101 -7.24 -10.45 -4.55
N THR A 102 -7.20 -9.42 -5.38
CA THR A 102 -6.13 -8.40 -5.38
C THR A 102 -6.11 -7.58 -4.09
N LEU A 103 -7.28 -7.19 -3.55
CA LEU A 103 -7.38 -6.54 -2.25
C LEU A 103 -6.91 -7.44 -1.10
N ASN A 104 -7.21 -8.73 -1.14
CA ASN A 104 -6.74 -9.68 -0.14
C ASN A 104 -5.21 -9.81 -0.18
N LYS A 105 -4.63 -10.04 -1.38
CA LYS A 105 -3.17 -10.07 -1.57
C LYS A 105 -2.51 -8.79 -1.09
N PHE A 106 -3.09 -7.63 -1.43
CA PHE A 106 -2.61 -6.33 -0.98
C PHE A 106 -2.63 -6.23 0.54
N THR A 107 -3.73 -6.64 1.18
CA THR A 107 -3.87 -6.63 2.64
C THR A 107 -2.84 -7.54 3.32
N GLU A 108 -2.62 -8.75 2.80
CA GLU A 108 -1.59 -9.67 3.30
C GLU A 108 -0.18 -9.07 3.18
N THR A 109 0.13 -8.52 2.01
CA THR A 109 1.42 -7.85 1.70
C THR A 109 1.67 -6.68 2.67
N VAL A 110 0.63 -5.89 2.96
CA VAL A 110 0.68 -4.79 3.93
C VAL A 110 0.90 -5.30 5.36
N GLN A 111 0.24 -6.41 5.76
CA GLN A 111 0.46 -6.99 7.09
C GLN A 111 1.87 -7.56 7.25
N GLU A 112 2.45 -8.14 6.20
CA GLU A 112 3.84 -8.57 6.20
C GLU A 112 4.79 -7.37 6.30
N LEU A 113 4.52 -6.31 5.55
CA LEU A 113 5.26 -5.05 5.64
C LEU A 113 5.23 -4.49 7.08
N ASP A 114 4.05 -4.42 7.71
CA ASP A 114 3.88 -3.93 9.08
C ASP A 114 4.76 -4.70 10.08
N LYS A 115 4.82 -6.04 9.96
CA LYS A 115 5.72 -6.87 10.79
C LYS A 115 7.19 -6.50 10.59
N HIS A 116 7.61 -6.27 9.35
CA HIS A 116 8.99 -5.87 9.04
C HIS A 116 9.32 -4.47 9.58
N LEU A 117 8.37 -3.54 9.49
CA LEU A 117 8.49 -2.19 10.07
C LEU A 117 8.55 -2.20 11.59
N MET A 118 7.84 -3.14 12.23
CA MET A 118 7.92 -3.33 13.69
C MET A 118 9.33 -3.78 14.11
N VAL A 119 9.91 -4.76 13.40
CA VAL A 119 11.29 -5.20 13.64
C VAL A 119 12.28 -4.04 13.43
N LEU A 120 12.12 -3.26 12.36
CA LEU A 120 12.92 -2.06 12.13
C LEU A 120 12.83 -1.10 13.33
N THR A 121 11.62 -0.83 13.80
CA THR A 121 11.38 0.06 14.95
C THR A 121 12.07 -0.47 16.21
N GLU A 122 12.02 -1.77 16.48
CA GLU A 122 12.69 -2.40 17.63
C GLU A 122 14.21 -2.34 17.53
N VAL A 123 14.78 -2.53 16.34
CA VAL A 123 16.24 -2.41 16.13
C VAL A 123 16.69 -0.96 16.33
N VAL A 124 15.93 -0.01 15.78
CA VAL A 124 16.20 1.42 15.93
C VAL A 124 16.08 1.86 17.39
N ALA A 125 15.04 1.43 18.10
CA ALA A 125 14.87 1.75 19.51
C ALA A 125 16.04 1.23 20.36
N ARG A 126 16.48 -0.01 20.12
CA ARG A 126 17.64 -0.60 20.81
C ARG A 126 18.92 0.19 20.57
N SER A 127 19.18 0.61 19.34
CA SER A 127 20.39 1.36 18.96
C SER A 127 20.49 2.76 19.59
N ARG A 128 19.38 3.36 20.05
CA ARG A 128 19.38 4.67 20.74
C ARG A 128 19.61 4.59 22.25
N THR A 129 19.59 3.40 22.82
CA THR A 129 19.72 3.17 24.27
C THR A 129 21.12 2.77 24.72
N VAL A 130 22.04 2.57 23.77
CA VAL A 130 23.46 2.24 23.98
C VAL A 130 24.28 3.53 23.89
#